data_AF-A0A645HSE3-F1
#
_entry.id   AF-A0A645HSE3-F1
#
_cell.length_a   1.000
_cell.length_b   1.000
_cell.length_c   1.000
_cell.angle_alpha   90.00
_cell.angle_beta   90.00
_cell.angle_gamma   90.00
#
_symmetry.space_group_name_H-M   'P 1'
#
loop_
_entity.id
_entity.type
_entity.pdbx_description
1 polymer ?
#
loop_
_entity_poly.entity_id
_entity_poly.type
_entity_poly.pdbx_seq_one_letter_code
_entity_poly.pdbx_strand_id
1 'polypeptide(L)' 'MISAFISGVDALHPESIKIGTPMRAHFIDRGEGEARKSFLAFEPVA' A
#
# COMPACT_ATOMS: atom_id res chain seq x y z
N MET A 1 -7.86 -5.42 -13.74
CA MET A 1 -8.09 -4.77 -12.44
C MET A 1 -7.00 -5.26 -11.50
N ILE A 2 -6.25 -4.36 -10.85
CA ILE A 2 -5.23 -4.69 -9.86
C ILE A 2 -5.80 -4.30 -8.49
N SER A 3 -5.72 -5.20 -7.51
CA SER A 3 -6.08 -4.93 -6.11
C SER A 3 -4.84 -5.18 -5.25
N ALA A 4 -4.50 -4.22 -4.38
CA ALA A 4 -3.30 -4.22 -3.57
C ALA A 4 -3.51 -3.40 -2.29
N PHE A 5 -2.60 -3.56 -1.33
CA PHE A 5 -2.61 -2.75 -0.10
C PHE A 5 -2.22 -1.29 -0.40
N ILE A 6 -2.88 -0.34 0.27
CA ILE A 6 -2.42 1.05 0.33
C ILE A 6 -1.80 1.28 1.71
N SER A 7 -0.56 1.77 1.75
CA SER A 7 0.14 2.18 2.96
C SER A 7 0.32 3.69 3.01
N GLY A 8 0.61 4.23 4.20
CA GLY A 8 0.87 5.66 4.38
C GLY A 8 -0.38 6.56 4.28
N VAL A 9 -1.57 5.99 4.47
CA VAL A 9 -2.83 6.73 4.56
C VAL A 9 -3.38 6.67 5.98
N ASP A 10 -4.16 7.68 6.37
CA ASP A 10 -4.86 7.67 7.65
C ASP A 10 -6.20 6.92 7.51
N ALA A 11 -6.19 5.65 7.91
CA ALA A 11 -7.38 4.81 7.88
C ALA A 11 -8.41 5.16 8.98
N LEU A 12 -8.04 5.95 9.99
CA LEU A 12 -8.99 6.44 11.01
C LEU A 12 -9.80 7.63 10.50
N HIS A 13 -9.29 8.35 9.49
CA HIS A 13 -9.94 9.48 8.82
C HIS A 13 -10.10 9.19 7.31
N PRO A 14 -10.99 8.26 6.91
CA PRO A 14 -11.12 7.80 5.53
C PRO A 14 -11.49 8.91 4.53
N GLU A 15 -12.10 10.00 4.98
CA GLU A 15 -12.39 11.20 4.19
C GLU A 15 -11.13 11.89 3.65
N SER A 16 -9.97 11.63 4.25
CA SER A 16 -8.67 12.11 3.75
C SER A 16 -8.18 11.33 2.52
N ILE A 17 -8.73 10.13 2.28
CA ILE A 17 -8.35 9.24 1.17
C ILE A 17 -9.17 9.61 -0.07
N LYS A 18 -8.52 10.23 -1.05
CA LYS A 18 -9.19 10.77 -2.25
C LYS A 18 -8.92 9.92 -3.49
N ILE A 19 -9.95 9.76 -4.31
CA ILE A 19 -9.82 9.16 -5.64
C ILE A 19 -9.03 10.11 -6.54
N GLY A 20 -8.10 9.54 -7.32
CA GLY A 20 -7.25 10.29 -8.23
C GLY A 20 -5.94 10.80 -7.62
N THR A 21 -5.68 10.59 -6.33
CA THR A 21 -4.39 10.90 -5.72
C THR A 21 -3.28 10.05 -6.38
N PRO A 22 -2.18 10.66 -6.85
CA PRO A 22 -1.05 9.92 -7.42
C PRO A 22 -0.39 8.99 -6.40
N MET A 23 -0.12 7.75 -6.83
CA MET A 23 0.47 6.71 -5.99
C MET A 23 1.77 6.19 -6.60
N ARG A 24 2.71 5.77 -5.75
CA ARG A 24 3.91 5.03 -6.11
C ARG A 24 3.76 3.56 -5.69
N ALA A 25 4.15 2.64 -6.55
CA ALA A 25 4.21 1.22 -6.21
C ALA A 25 5.33 0.97 -5.18
N HIS A 26 5.04 0.13 -4.19
CA HIS A 26 5.96 -0.29 -3.14
C HIS A 26 5.77 -1.79 -2.88
N PHE A 27 6.79 -2.51 -2.42
CA PHE A 27 6.69 -3.94 -2.10
C PHE A 27 6.86 -4.16 -0.60
N ILE A 28 5.90 -4.85 0.02
CA ILE A 28 5.96 -5.22 1.43
C ILE A 28 6.37 -6.68 1.58
N ASP A 29 7.38 -6.93 2.40
CA ASP A 29 7.77 -8.29 2.77
C ASP A 29 7.02 -8.72 4.04
N ARG A 30 6.42 -9.91 4.02
CA ARG A 30 5.77 -10.52 5.19
C ARG A 30 6.30 -11.92 5.42
N GLY A 31 6.46 -12.29 6.69
CA GLY A 31 7.03 -13.57 7.11
C GLY A 31 8.56 -13.54 7.21
N GLU A 32 9.12 -14.64 7.69
CA GLU A 32 10.56 -14.80 7.96
C GLU A 32 11.11 -16.08 7.34
N GLY A 33 12.42 -16.09 7.06
CA GLY A 33 13.10 -17.24 6.45
C GLY A 33 12.44 -17.69 5.15
N GLU A 34 12.20 -18.99 5.02
CA GLU A 34 11.54 -19.61 3.86
C GLU A 34 10.08 -19.18 3.69
N ALA A 35 9.44 -18.66 4.73
CA ALA A 35 8.07 -18.16 4.67
C ALA A 35 7.97 -16.70 4.19
N ARG A 36 9.10 -16.01 3.96
CA ARG A 36 9.11 -14.62 3.47
C ARG A 36 8.49 -14.54 2.08
N LYS A 37 7.50 -13.66 1.93
CA LYS A 37 6.84 -13.35 0.65
C LYS A 37 6.72 -11.85 0.45
N SER A 38 6.97 -11.39 -0.77
CA SER A 38 6.82 -10.01 -1.18
C SER A 38 5.44 -9.78 -1.80
N PHE A 39 4.76 -8.71 -1.42
CA PHE A 39 3.44 -8.33 -1.91
C PHE A 39 3.47 -6.92 -2.47
N LEU A 40 2.71 -6.69 -3.56
CA LEU A 40 2.51 -5.35 -4.10
C LEU A 40 1.66 -4.50 -3.14
N ALA A 41 2.10 -3.28 -2.93
CA ALA A 41 1.39 -2.21 -2.23
C ALA A 41 1.58 -0.89 -2.98
N PHE A 42 0.86 0.14 -2.54
CA PHE A 42 0.95 1.50 -3.06
C PHE A 42 1.01 2.51 -1.91
N GLU A 43 1.73 3.60 -2.10
CA GLU A 43 1.81 4.72 -1.16
C GLU A 43 1.63 6.06 -1.89
N PRO A 44 1.07 7.10 -1.25
CA PRO A 44 0.96 8.43 -1.84
C PRO A 44 2.33 8.98 -2.26
N VAL A 45 2.38 9.62 -3.43
CA VAL A 45 3.54 10.45 -3.81
C VAL A 45 3.41 11.78 -3.06
N ALA A 46 4.45 12.14 -2.29
CA ALA A 46 4.52 13.43 -1.61
C ALA A 46 4.54 14.62 -2.58
#